data_AF-A0A7C4EIK5-F1
#
_entry.id   AF-A0A7C4EIK5-F1
#
_cell.length_a   1.000
_cell.length_b   1.000
_cell.length_c   1.000
_cell.angle_alpha   90.00
_cell.angle_beta   90.00
_cell.angle_gamma   90.00
#
_symmetry.space_group_name_H-M   'P 1'
#
loop_
_entity.id
_entity.type
_entity.pdbx_description
1 polymer ?
#
loop_
_entity_poly.entity_id
_entity_poly.type
_entity_poly.pdbx_seq_one_letter_code
_entity_poly.pdbx_strand_id
1 'polypeptide(L)' 'MPAETHGLIFGPVRSGRLGASLGLDLLGAKICSFDCLYCEVGPTRALTRARRPYVPADKL' A
#
# COMPACT_ATOMS: atom_id res chain seq x y z
N MET A 1 -0.19 14.23 7.61
CA MET A 1 -0.20 14.50 6.16
C MET A 1 -1.51 13.95 5.65
N PRO A 2 -2.44 14.82 5.23
CA PRO A 2 -3.83 14.47 4.99
C PRO A 2 -3.96 13.46 3.84
N ALA A 3 -5.08 12.75 3.81
CA ALA A 3 -5.38 11.67 2.87
C ALA A 3 -5.66 12.23 1.47
N GLU A 4 -4.61 12.66 0.77
CA GLU A 4 -4.68 12.99 -0.65
C GLU A 4 -4.56 11.72 -1.50
N THR A 5 -5.55 11.56 -2.39
CA THR A 5 -5.72 10.51 -3.39
C THR A 5 -4.43 10.25 -4.18
N HIS A 6 -3.58 9.36 -3.66
CA HIS A 6 -2.57 8.69 -4.46
C HIS A 6 -3.28 7.74 -5.42
N GLY A 7 -2.92 7.80 -6.70
CA GLY A 7 -3.48 6.91 -7.71
C GLY A 7 -3.38 5.46 -7.21
N LEU A 8 -4.55 4.82 -7.07
CA LEU A 8 -4.70 3.43 -6.61
C LEU A 8 -3.85 2.46 -7.44
N ILE A 9 -3.48 2.87 -8.64
CA ILE A 9 -2.80 2.08 -9.65
C ILE A 9 -1.36 2.59 -9.80
N PHE A 10 -0.39 1.68 -9.79
CA PHE A 10 1.01 1.96 -10.09
C PHE A 10 1.54 1.04 -11.21
N GLY A 11 2.38 1.59 -12.08
CA GLY A 11 2.97 0.85 -13.21
C GLY A 11 2.57 1.44 -14.57
N PRO A 12 3.09 0.88 -15.68
CA PRO A 12 3.47 -0.53 -15.86
C PRO A 12 4.84 -0.90 -15.28
N VAL A 13 4.87 -1.98 -14.50
CA VAL A 13 6.08 -2.60 -13.96
C VAL A 13 6.49 -3.77 -14.85
N ARG A 14 7.77 -3.85 -15.21
CA ARG A 14 8.29 -5.00 -15.98
C ARG A 14 8.26 -6.25 -15.12
N SER A 15 7.41 -7.20 -15.47
CA SER A 15 7.29 -8.48 -14.79
C SER A 15 8.15 -9.51 -15.50
N GLY A 16 9.07 -10.16 -14.80
CA GLY A 16 9.85 -11.27 -15.36
C GLY A 16 8.99 -12.47 -15.79
N ARG A 17 7.76 -12.59 -15.28
CA ARG A 17 6.82 -13.68 -15.61
C ARG A 17 5.76 -13.29 -16.65
N LEU A 18 5.29 -12.04 -16.63
CA LEU A 18 4.14 -11.58 -17.43
C LEU A 18 4.51 -10.51 -18.47
N GLY A 19 5.77 -10.08 -18.53
CA GLY A 19 6.23 -8.98 -19.37
C GLY A 19 5.88 -7.62 -18.76
N ALA A 20 4.59 -7.33 -18.59
CA ALA A 20 4.07 -6.12 -17.97
C ALA A 20 3.04 -6.45 -16.88
N SER A 21 3.15 -5.77 -15.74
CA SER A 21 2.19 -5.87 -14.65
C SER A 21 1.79 -4.49 -14.16
N LEU A 22 0.54 -4.38 -13.74
CA LEU A 22 -0.01 -3.22 -13.07
C LEU A 22 -0.22 -3.56 -11.60
N GLY A 23 0.24 -2.70 -10.69
CA GLY A 23 0.06 -2.85 -9.26
C GLY A 23 -1.07 -1.99 -8.74
N LEU A 24 -1.63 -2.40 -7.61
CA LEU A 24 -2.69 -1.68 -6.90
C LEU A 24 -2.24 -1.40 -5.46
N ASP A 25 -2.27 -0.15 -5.02
CA ASP A 25 -2.01 0.26 -3.63
C ASP A 25 -3.31 0.76 -2.99
N LEU A 26 -3.83 -0.05 -2.06
CA LEU A 26 -5.05 0.23 -1.29
C LEU A 26 -4.77 0.82 0.08
N LEU A 27 -3.51 0.93 0.49
CA LEU A 27 -3.17 1.33 1.85
C LEU A 27 -2.84 2.82 1.93
N GLY A 28 -2.16 3.37 0.91
CA GLY A 28 -1.76 4.77 0.80
C GLY A 28 -0.73 5.24 1.84
N ALA A 29 -0.89 4.81 3.10
CA ALA A 29 0.07 4.96 4.18
C ALA A 29 0.47 3.59 4.74
N LYS A 30 1.71 3.49 5.25
CA LYS A 30 2.22 2.26 5.86
C LYS A 30 1.43 1.89 7.12
N ILE A 31 0.72 0.77 7.04
CA ILE A 31 0.01 0.13 8.15
C ILE A 31 0.56 -1.29 8.28
N CYS A 32 1.17 -1.61 9.41
CA CYS A 32 1.83 -2.91 9.62
C CYS A 32 1.74 -3.33 11.08
N SER A 33 1.78 -4.63 11.34
CA SER A 33 1.90 -5.16 12.70
C SER A 33 3.34 -5.12 13.24
N PHE A 34 4.30 -4.67 12.43
CA PHE A 34 5.72 -4.63 12.75
C PHE A 34 6.32 -3.25 12.51
N ASP A 35 7.25 -2.87 13.38
CA ASP A 35 8.06 -1.66 13.27
C ASP A 35 9.52 -1.99 13.02
N CYS A 36 9.81 -2.38 11.78
CA CYS A 36 11.15 -2.82 11.38
C CYS A 36 12.07 -1.62 11.12
N LEU A 37 13.29 -1.65 11.69
CA LEU A 37 14.33 -0.63 11.47
C LEU A 37 14.73 -0.47 9.99
N TYR A 38 14.66 -1.57 9.21
CA TYR A 38 15.09 -1.62 7.82
C TYR A 38 13.92 -1.68 6.83
N CYS A 39 12.77 -1.09 7.17
CA CYS A 39 11.64 -1.13 6.27
C CYS A 39 11.83 -0.20 5.07
N GLU A 40 11.81 -0.77 3.85
CA GLU A 40 11.94 -0.02 2.59
C GLU A 40 10.80 1.00 2.37
N VAL A 41 9.63 0.74 2.95
CA VAL A 41 8.46 1.62 2.90
C VAL A 41 8.59 2.80 3.87
N GLY A 42 9.55 2.74 4.81
CA GLY A 42 9.79 3.77 5.81
C GLY A 42 9.18 3.49 7.20
N PRO A 43 9.17 4.50 8.10
CA PRO A 43 8.78 4.32 9.49
C PRO A 43 7.28 4.01 9.64
N THR A 44 6.94 3.18 10.63
CA THR A 44 5.55 2.77 10.87
C THR A 44 4.72 3.92 11.41
N ARG A 45 3.63 4.26 10.72
CA ARG A 45 2.67 5.28 11.19
C ARG A 45 1.58 4.72 12.08
N ALA A 46 1.16 3.48 11.83
CA ALA A 46 0.12 2.79 12.58
C ALA A 46 0.52 1.33 12.83
N LEU A 47 0.93 1.03 14.06
CA LEU A 47 1.21 -0.34 14.50
C LEU A 47 -0.10 -0.99 14.96
N THR A 48 -0.61 -1.95 14.18
CA THR A 48 -1.87 -2.62 14.51
C THR A 48 -1.87 -4.07 14.06
N ARG A 49 -2.52 -4.93 14.85
CA ARG A 49 -2.83 -6.32 14.49
C ARG A 49 -4.31 -6.51 14.13
N ALA A 50 -5.14 -5.49 14.30
CA ALA A 50 -6.55 -5.56 13.99
C ALA A 50 -6.79 -5.42 12.48
N ARG A 51 -7.56 -6.35 11.90
CA ARG A 51 -8.01 -6.26 10.50
C ARG A 51 -9.14 -5.24 10.37
N ARG A 52 -9.06 -4.38 9.35
CA ARG A 52 -10.06 -3.34 9.04
C ARG A 52 -10.14 -3.14 7.52
N PRO A 53 -11.29 -2.71 6.98
CA PRO A 53 -11.37 -2.24 5.61
C PRO A 53 -10.67 -0.88 5.51
N TYR A 54 -9.52 -0.82 4.84
CA TYR A 54 -8.73 0.41 4.67
C TYR A 54 -9.23 1.27 3.50
N VAL A 55 -9.85 0.63 2.51
CA VAL A 55 -10.59 1.26 1.42
C VAL A 55 -11.95 0.57 1.33
N PRO A 56 -13.07 1.33 1.36
CA PRO A 56 -14.41 0.75 1.16
C PRO A 56 -14.58 0.26 -0.29
N ALA A 57 -15.28 -0.86 -0.48
CA ALA A 57 -15.47 -1.47 -1.79
C ALA A 57 -16.18 -0.54 -2.80
N ASP A 58 -17.08 0.32 -2.32
CA ASP A 58 -17.80 1.29 -3.16
C ASP A 58 -16.90 2.39 -3.74
N LYS A 59 -15.63 2.47 -3.30
CA LYS A 59 -14.64 3.45 -3.77
C LYS A 59 -13.48 2.82 -4.55
N LEU A 60 -13.54 1.51 -4.85
CA LEU A 60 -12.67 0.84 -5.82
C LEU A 60 -13.28 0.93 -7.22
#